data_AF-A0A961JUG2-F1
#
_entry.id   AF-A0A961JUG2-F1
#
_cell.length_a   1.000
_cell.length_b   1.000
_cell.length_c   1.000
_cell.angle_alpha   90.00
_cell.angle_beta   90.00
_cell.angle_gamma   90.00
#
_symmetry.space_group_name_H-M   'P 1'
#
loop_
_entity.id
_entity.type
_entity.pdbx_description
1 polymer ?
#
loop_
_entity_poly.entity_id
_entity_poly.type
_entity_poly.pdbx_seq_one_letter_code
_entity_poly.pdbx_strand_id
1 'polypeptide(L)' 'MATEAFEEIVEDFSFLDDWEDRYATVIDLGKKMDPLDDALKVPATKVSGCASQVWLVPEVEG' A
#
# COMPACT_ATOMS: atom_id res chain seq x y z
N MET A 1 -1.57 10.09 18.01
CA MET A 1 -2.47 10.90 17.16
C MET A 1 -2.18 10.47 15.73
N ALA A 2 -3.19 10.30 14.88
CA ALA A 2 -2.97 10.02 13.47
C ALA A 2 -2.30 11.24 12.80
N THR A 3 -1.62 11.03 11.68
CA THR A 3 -1.06 12.12 10.87
C THR A 3 -2.16 12.77 10.03
N GLU A 4 -1.96 14.02 9.60
CA GLU A 4 -2.91 14.73 8.71
C GLU A 4 -3.18 13.94 7.42
N ALA A 5 -2.13 13.35 6.82
CA ALA A 5 -2.26 12.48 5.66
C ALA A 5 -3.12 11.21 5.92
N PHE A 6 -3.14 10.70 7.16
CA PHE A 6 -4.00 9.57 7.50
C PHE A 6 -5.45 10.02 7.63
N GLU A 7 -5.71 11.20 8.21
CA GLU A 7 -7.05 11.76 8.34
C GLU A 7 -7.69 12.05 6.97
N GLU A 8 -6.90 12.55 6.00
CA GLU A 8 -7.33 12.74 4.60
C GLU A 8 -7.78 11.41 3.96
N ILE A 9 -7.00 10.33 4.13
CA ILE A 9 -7.39 9.00 3.61
C ILE A 9 -8.69 8.52 4.28
N VAL A 10 -8.87 8.78 5.58
CA VAL A 10 -10.11 8.40 6.28
C VAL A 10 -11.30 9.18 5.74
N GLU A 11 -11.15 10.47 5.50
CA GLU A 11 -12.18 11.32 4.90
C GLU A 11 -12.54 10.83 3.49
N ASP A 12 -11.55 10.56 2.64
CA ASP A 12 -11.76 10.04 1.27
C ASP A 12 -12.55 8.73 1.26
N PHE A 13 -12.19 7.79 2.14
CA PHE A 13 -12.90 6.51 2.25
C PHE A 13 -14.28 6.63 2.91
N SER A 14 -14.56 7.71 3.64
CA SER A 14 -15.87 7.93 4.27
C SER A 14 -16.97 8.22 3.27
N PHE A 15 -16.63 8.74 2.07
CA PHE A 15 -17.56 8.97 0.96
C PHE A 15 -17.86 7.71 0.15
N LEU A 16 -17.11 6.61 0.38
CA LEU A 16 -17.34 5.33 -0.28
C LEU A 16 -18.30 4.49 0.57
N ASP A 17 -19.57 4.47 0.21
CA ASP A 17 -20.62 3.73 0.93
C ASP A 17 -20.57 2.21 0.67
N ASP A 18 -20.16 1.81 -0.54
CA ASP A 18 -20.11 0.41 -0.94
C ASP A 18 -18.73 -0.24 -0.71
N TRP A 19 -18.73 -1.52 -0.34
CA TRP A 19 -17.50 -2.25 -0.07
C TRP A 19 -16.68 -2.54 -1.34
N GLU A 20 -17.34 -2.75 -2.47
CA GLU A 20 -16.71 -2.99 -3.77
C GLU A 20 -15.95 -1.73 -4.21
N ASP A 21 -16.53 -0.55 -4.00
CA ASP A 21 -15.90 0.73 -4.30
C ASP A 21 -14.63 0.97 -3.46
N ARG A 22 -14.70 0.64 -2.15
CA ARG A 22 -13.51 0.68 -1.27
C ARG A 22 -12.43 -0.28 -1.74
N TYR A 23 -12.81 -1.49 -2.11
CA TYR A 23 -11.88 -2.51 -2.58
C TYR A 23 -11.21 -2.11 -3.92
N ALA A 24 -12.00 -1.61 -4.88
CA ALA A 24 -11.51 -1.08 -6.14
C ALA A 24 -10.54 0.09 -5.93
N THR A 25 -10.88 1.01 -5.00
CA THR A 25 -10.02 2.15 -4.66
C THR A 25 -8.65 1.70 -4.16
N VAL A 26 -8.58 0.72 -3.25
CA VAL A 26 -7.30 0.17 -2.77
C VAL A 26 -6.48 -0.44 -3.91
N ILE A 27 -7.13 -1.18 -4.82
CA ILE A 27 -6.46 -1.76 -5.98
C ILE A 27 -5.89 -0.66 -6.89
N ASP A 28 -6.66 0.38 -7.16
CA ASP A 28 -6.24 1.45 -8.05
C ASP A 28 -5.14 2.32 -7.45
N LEU A 29 -5.13 2.51 -6.12
CA LEU A 29 -3.99 3.10 -5.41
C LEU A 29 -2.74 2.24 -5.60
N GLY A 30 -2.85 0.92 -5.41
CA GLY A 30 -1.73 -0.01 -5.62
C GLY A 30 -1.20 -0.01 -7.07
N LYS A 31 -2.07 0.11 -8.08
CA LYS A 31 -1.67 0.19 -9.50
C LYS A 31 -0.96 1.48 -9.87
N LYS A 32 -1.22 2.57 -9.15
CA LYS A 32 -0.58 3.87 -9.37
C LYS A 32 0.85 3.94 -8.80
N MET A 33 1.21 3.00 -7.93
CA MET A 33 2.56 2.95 -7.37
C MET A 33 3.57 2.56 -8.45
N ASP A 34 4.75 3.17 -8.38
CA ASP A 34 5.85 2.78 -9.25
C ASP A 34 6.27 1.33 -8.99
N PRO A 35 6.62 0.57 -10.05
CA PRO A 35 7.08 -0.79 -9.88
C PRO A 35 8.41 -0.81 -9.10
N LEU A 36 8.50 -1.74 -8.15
CA LEU A 36 9.77 -2.01 -7.47
C LEU A 36 10.79 -2.55 -8.47
N ASP A 37 12.01 -2.01 -8.44
CA ASP A 37 13.16 -2.52 -9.21
C ASP A 37 13.35 -4.03 -8.98
N ASP A 38 13.52 -4.78 -10.06
CA ASP A 38 13.73 -6.22 -10.02
C ASP A 38 14.99 -6.60 -9.23
N ALA A 39 16.01 -5.75 -9.18
CA ALA A 39 17.20 -5.95 -8.37
C ALA A 39 16.91 -5.99 -6.86
N LEU A 40 15.80 -5.38 -6.44
CA LEU A 40 15.36 -5.35 -5.04
C LEU A 40 14.43 -6.51 -4.68
N LYS A 41 14.00 -7.34 -5.64
CA LYS A 41 13.14 -8.51 -5.41
C LYS A 41 13.93 -9.73 -4.93
N VAL A 42 14.69 -9.55 -3.86
CA VAL A 42 15.60 -10.56 -3.27
C VAL A 42 14.99 -11.23 -2.02
N PRO A 43 15.50 -12.39 -1.59
CA PRO A 43 15.01 -13.05 -0.37
C PRO A 43 15.09 -12.18 0.89
N ALA A 44 16.06 -11.24 0.96
CA ALA A 44 16.24 -10.37 2.12
C ALA A 44 15.11 -9.34 2.34
N THR A 45 14.41 -8.96 1.27
CA THR A 45 13.32 -7.97 1.28
C THR A 45 11.95 -8.63 1.10
N LYS A 46 11.92 -9.96 0.97
CA LYS A 46 10.69 -10.74 0.78
C LYS A 46 9.96 -10.90 2.11
N VAL A 47 8.67 -10.55 2.10
CA VAL A 47 7.79 -10.70 3.27
C VAL A 47 7.26 -12.14 3.33
N SER A 48 7.40 -12.79 4.48
CA SER A 48 6.87 -14.13 4.73
C SER A 48 5.48 -14.09 5.35
N GLY A 49 4.60 -15.04 4.96
CA GLY A 49 3.27 -15.20 5.54
C GLY A 49 2.12 -14.55 4.76
N CYS A 50 2.43 -13.82 3.68
CA CYS A 50 1.43 -13.32 2.74
C CYS A 50 0.95 -14.44 1.81
N ALA A 51 -0.32 -14.36 1.37
CA ALA A 51 -0.89 -15.28 0.38
C ALA A 51 -0.28 -15.09 -1.03
N SER A 52 0.28 -13.90 -1.29
CA SER A 52 0.97 -13.53 -2.52
C SER A 52 2.46 -13.27 -2.25
N GLN A 53 3.24 -13.15 -3.33
CA GLN A 53 4.64 -12.72 -3.22
C GLN A 53 4.67 -11.20 -2.98
N VAL A 54 5.28 -10.79 -1.86
CA VAL A 54 5.40 -9.38 -1.45
C VAL A 54 6.86 -9.08 -1.13
N TRP A 55 7.34 -7.94 -1.60
CA TRP A 55 8.65 -7.38 -1.28
C TRP A 55 8.47 -5.97 -0.70
N LEU A 56 9.23 -5.64 0.34
CA LEU A 56 9.19 -4.35 1.00
C LEU A 56 10.62 -3.88 1.30
N VAL A 57 10.95 -2.68 0.85
CA VAL A 57 12.26 -2.03 1.07
C VAL A 57 12.00 -0.79 1.91
N PRO A 58 12.38 -0.77 3.20
CA PRO A 58 12.18 0.42 4.02
C PRO A 58 13.20 1.49 3.67
N GLU A 59 12.73 2.72 3.52
CA GLU A 59 13.57 3.91 3.52
C GLU A 59 13.51 4.53 4.92
N VAL A 60 14.67 4.66 5.56
CA VAL A 60 14.77 5.29 6.89
C VAL A 60 15.41 6.65 6.68
N GLU A 61 14.59 7.68 6.63
CA GLU A 61 15.05 9.07 6.76
C GLU A 61 15.32 9.34 8.25
N GLY A 62 16.56 9.71 8.57
CA GLY A 62 17.02 9.96 9.94
C GLY A 62 16.71 11.37 10.44
#